data_AF-A0A931XRP0-F1
#
_entry.id   AF-A0A931XRP0-F1
#
_cell.length_a   1.000
_cell.length_b   1.000
_cell.length_c   1.000
_cell.angle_alpha   90.00
_cell.angle_beta   90.00
_cell.angle_gamma   90.00
#
_symmetry.space_group_name_H-M   'P 1'
#
loop_
_entity.id
_entity.type
_entity.pdbx_description
1 polymer ?
#
loop_
_entity_poly.entity_id
_entity_poly.type
_entity_poly.pdbx_seq_one_letter_code
_entity_poly.pdbx_strand_id
1 'polypeptide(L)'
;VERGEVICRSLSIDPFFGREPFGSWRKKGFVRLLIQTGSKRDPRAPDVPTLYELMDKYKTPEASRRVVEVLLGVGEFGSPLFTSPGTPADRVRVLRQAHAKAMKDPDLVADAKKGKMDMAPSTGEELESLTQKIMAQPSDVIEQAKKILGQ
;
A
#
# COMPACT_ATOMS: atom_id res chain seq x y z
N VAL A 1 -0.59 -22.58 -5.81
CA VAL A 1 0.85 -22.34 -6.09
C VAL A 1 1.61 -23.66 -6.02
N GLU A 2 1.65 -24.36 -4.89
CA GLU A 2 2.39 -25.64 -4.75
C GLU A 2 1.91 -26.75 -5.71
N ARG A 3 0.61 -26.77 -6.05
CA ARG A 3 0.03 -27.70 -7.04
C ARG A 3 0.18 -27.23 -8.49
N GLY A 4 0.88 -26.13 -8.76
CA GLY A 4 1.01 -25.55 -10.10
C GLY A 4 -0.22 -24.80 -10.64
N GLU A 5 -1.34 -24.81 -9.92
CA GLU A 5 -2.61 -24.17 -10.33
C GLU A 5 -2.56 -22.63 -10.38
N VAL A 6 -1.55 -22.01 -9.78
CA VAL A 6 -1.39 -20.54 -9.73
C VAL A 6 0.04 -20.20 -10.10
N ILE A 7 0.19 -19.49 -11.23
CA ILE A 7 1.50 -19.13 -11.82
C ILE A 7 2.03 -17.80 -11.28
N CYS A 8 1.13 -16.84 -11.07
CA CYS A 8 1.48 -15.52 -10.53
C CYS A 8 0.44 -15.12 -9.48
N ARG A 9 0.90 -14.41 -8.45
CA ARG A 9 0.03 -13.92 -7.38
C ARG A 9 0.55 -12.58 -6.88
N SER A 10 -0.35 -11.62 -6.73
CA SER A 10 -0.10 -10.39 -5.97
C SER A 10 -0.42 -10.63 -4.49
N LEU A 11 0.47 -10.17 -3.60
CA LEU A 11 0.30 -10.19 -2.15
C LEU A 11 0.87 -8.90 -1.56
N SER A 12 0.30 -8.45 -0.45
CA SER A 12 0.91 -7.41 0.37
C SER A 12 2.27 -7.87 0.91
N ILE A 13 3.18 -6.92 1.09
CA ILE A 13 4.57 -7.22 1.41
C ILE A 13 4.75 -7.79 2.82
N ASP A 14 4.02 -7.26 3.80
CA ASP A 14 4.12 -7.70 5.20
C ASP A 14 3.78 -9.19 5.39
N PRO A 15 2.64 -9.71 4.89
CA PRO A 15 2.35 -11.13 4.97
C PRO A 15 3.28 -11.98 4.10
N PHE A 16 3.92 -11.43 3.07
CA PHE A 16 4.88 -12.19 2.27
C PHE A 16 6.22 -12.35 3.02
N PHE A 17 6.64 -11.34 3.78
CA PHE A 17 7.88 -11.39 4.55
C PHE A 17 7.72 -12.01 5.95
N GLY A 18 6.52 -11.93 6.54
CA GLY A 18 6.27 -12.24 7.96
C GLY A 18 5.70 -13.62 8.30
N ARG A 19 5.15 -14.39 7.34
CA ARG A 19 4.50 -15.70 7.62
C ARG A 19 4.91 -16.82 6.66
N GLU A 20 4.74 -18.06 7.12
CA GLU A 20 4.83 -19.25 6.28
C GLU A 20 3.57 -19.41 5.39
N PRO A 21 3.66 -20.07 4.23
CA PRO A 21 4.85 -20.76 3.68
C PRO A 21 5.82 -19.84 2.92
N PHE A 22 5.57 -18.52 2.88
CA PHE A 22 6.34 -17.58 2.05
C PHE A 22 7.81 -17.43 2.49
N GLY A 23 8.11 -17.62 3.78
CA GLY A 23 9.47 -17.72 4.29
C GLY A 23 10.22 -18.90 3.66
N SER A 24 9.64 -20.09 3.75
CA SER A 24 10.19 -21.31 3.16
C SER A 24 10.32 -21.24 1.64
N TRP A 25 9.31 -20.72 0.94
CA TRP A 25 9.32 -20.61 -0.52
C TRP A 25 10.45 -19.73 -1.02
N ARG A 26 10.72 -18.59 -0.36
CA ARG A 26 11.84 -17.70 -0.72
C ARG A 26 13.20 -18.37 -0.50
N LYS A 27 13.40 -18.98 0.67
CA LYS A 27 14.68 -19.66 0.99
C LYS A 27 15.00 -20.80 0.02
N LYS A 28 13.98 -21.49 -0.48
CA LYS A 28 14.10 -22.60 -1.44
C LYS A 28 14.10 -22.14 -2.91
N GLY A 29 13.97 -20.84 -3.19
CA GLY A 29 13.84 -20.32 -4.55
C GLY A 29 12.57 -20.77 -5.28
N PHE A 30 11.54 -21.22 -4.55
CA PHE A 30 10.29 -21.71 -5.12
C PHE A 30 9.43 -20.59 -5.73
N VAL A 31 9.60 -19.35 -5.25
CA VAL A 31 8.93 -18.16 -5.79
C VAL A 31 9.95 -17.06 -6.06
N ARG A 32 9.66 -16.21 -7.05
CA ARG A 32 10.46 -15.04 -7.39
C ARG A 32 9.60 -13.78 -7.31
N LEU A 33 10.13 -12.76 -6.64
CA LEU A 33 9.55 -11.42 -6.66
C LEU A 33 9.86 -10.77 -8.02
N LEU A 34 8.84 -10.24 -8.68
CA LEU A 34 8.97 -9.65 -10.03
C LEU A 34 8.88 -8.13 -9.99
N ILE A 35 7.86 -7.60 -9.31
CA ILE A 35 7.53 -6.17 -9.28
C ILE A 35 6.96 -5.82 -7.91
N GLN A 36 7.29 -4.63 -7.41
CA GLN A 36 6.69 -4.04 -6.21
C GLN A 36 5.65 -2.97 -6.59
N THR A 37 4.50 -2.95 -5.92
CA THR A 37 3.42 -1.99 -6.20
C THR A 37 3.47 -0.73 -5.32
N GLY A 38 4.31 -0.71 -4.28
CA GLY A 38 4.52 0.49 -3.46
C GLY A 38 5.27 1.59 -4.22
N SER A 39 5.04 2.84 -3.84
CA SER A 39 5.77 4.00 -4.38
C SER A 39 7.29 3.94 -4.17
N LYS A 40 7.76 3.24 -3.13
CA LYS A 40 9.17 3.05 -2.82
C LYS A 40 9.51 1.56 -2.74
N ARG A 41 10.78 1.22 -3.04
CA ARG A 41 11.30 -0.13 -2.84
C ARG A 41 11.32 -0.47 -1.35
N ASP A 42 10.88 -1.67 -1.00
CA ASP A 42 11.02 -2.20 0.35
C ASP A 42 12.47 -2.64 0.61
N PRO A 43 13.08 -2.28 1.76
CA PRO A 43 14.45 -2.68 2.10
C PRO A 43 14.68 -4.20 2.10
N ARG A 44 13.62 -4.99 2.27
CA ARG A 44 13.67 -6.47 2.26
C ARG A 44 13.69 -7.05 0.84
N ALA A 45 13.48 -6.22 -0.18
CA ALA A 45 13.50 -6.59 -1.61
C ALA A 45 14.17 -5.50 -2.48
N PRO A 46 15.44 -5.13 -2.22
CA PRO A 46 16.08 -3.98 -2.88
C PRO A 46 16.31 -4.20 -4.38
N ASP A 47 16.47 -5.46 -4.81
CA ASP A 47 16.76 -5.82 -6.21
C ASP A 47 15.52 -5.86 -7.11
N VAL A 48 14.32 -5.75 -6.53
CA VAL A 48 13.06 -5.86 -7.26
C VAL A 48 12.57 -4.46 -7.61
N PRO A 49 12.34 -4.13 -8.89
CA PRO A 49 11.89 -2.79 -9.26
C PRO A 49 10.45 -2.51 -8.80
N THR A 50 10.13 -1.24 -8.63
CA THR A 50 8.74 -0.82 -8.46
C THR A 50 8.03 -0.74 -9.81
N LEU A 51 6.70 -0.84 -9.81
CA LEU A 51 5.90 -0.61 -11.01
C LEU A 51 6.14 0.81 -11.57
N TYR A 52 6.32 1.79 -10.70
CA TYR A 52 6.60 3.18 -11.08
C TYR A 52 7.92 3.32 -11.86
N GLU A 53 8.99 2.67 -11.40
CA GLU A 53 10.27 2.64 -12.12
C GLU A 53 10.13 1.99 -13.50
N LEU A 54 9.30 0.94 -13.62
CA LEU A 54 9.00 0.32 -14.91
C LEU A 54 8.18 1.27 -15.80
N MET A 55 7.20 1.99 -15.26
CA MET A 55 6.42 2.99 -16.00
C MET A 55 7.29 4.13 -16.52
N ASP A 56 8.30 4.55 -15.75
CA ASP A 56 9.30 5.53 -16.18
C ASP A 56 10.18 4.96 -17.31
N LYS A 57 10.71 3.75 -17.12
CA LYS A 57 11.53 3.06 -18.13
C LYS A 57 10.81 2.87 -19.46
N TYR A 58 9.53 2.50 -19.43
CA TYR A 58 8.72 2.24 -20.64
C TYR A 58 7.93 3.45 -21.13
N LYS A 59 8.12 4.64 -20.53
CA LYS A 59 7.44 5.89 -20.91
C LYS A 59 5.91 5.73 -20.97
N THR A 60 5.33 5.12 -19.94
CA THR A 60 3.89 4.88 -19.85
C THR A 60 3.11 6.20 -19.92
N PRO A 61 2.05 6.29 -20.76
CA PRO A 61 1.21 7.49 -20.85
C PRO A 61 0.61 7.91 -19.52
N GLU A 62 0.40 9.21 -19.33
CA GLU A 62 -0.11 9.79 -18.09
C GLU A 62 -1.48 9.21 -17.69
N ALA A 63 -2.39 9.01 -18.65
CA ALA A 63 -3.69 8.40 -18.39
C ALA A 63 -3.56 7.02 -17.73
N SER A 64 -2.67 6.17 -18.26
CA SER A 64 -2.41 4.84 -17.67
C SER A 64 -1.74 4.93 -16.29
N ARG A 65 -0.89 5.94 -16.05
CA ARG A 65 -0.30 6.17 -14.72
C ARG A 65 -1.37 6.54 -13.70
N ARG A 66 -2.30 7.42 -14.06
CA ARG A 66 -3.43 7.79 -13.20
C ARG A 66 -4.32 6.58 -12.86
N VAL A 67 -4.59 5.72 -13.84
CA VAL A 67 -5.31 4.46 -13.60
C VAL A 67 -4.58 3.58 -12.57
N VAL A 68 -3.25 3.48 -12.68
CA VAL A 68 -2.43 2.75 -11.70
C VAL A 68 -2.49 3.40 -10.33
N GLU A 69 -2.46 4.73 -10.23
CA GLU A 69 -2.61 5.46 -8.95
C GLU A 69 -3.98 5.19 -8.30
N VAL A 70 -5.07 5.12 -9.08
CA VAL A 70 -6.39 4.76 -8.55
C VAL A 70 -6.42 3.33 -8.02
N LEU A 71 -5.87 2.38 -8.79
CA LEU A 71 -5.94 0.96 -8.45
C LEU A 71 -5.01 0.59 -7.29
N LEU A 72 -3.81 1.18 -7.23
CA LEU A 72 -2.78 0.86 -6.24
C LEU A 72 -2.75 1.82 -5.06
N GLY A 73 -3.24 3.05 -5.21
CA GLY A 73 -3.25 4.06 -4.16
C GLY A 73 -4.03 3.63 -2.92
N VAL A 74 -5.07 2.80 -3.09
CA VAL A 74 -5.82 2.19 -1.98
C VAL A 74 -4.89 1.32 -1.10
N GLY A 75 -3.91 0.65 -1.70
CA GLY A 75 -2.93 -0.16 -0.99
C GLY A 75 -1.93 0.66 -0.16
N GLU A 76 -1.72 1.94 -0.47
CA GLU A 76 -0.85 2.83 0.30
C GLU A 76 -1.51 3.36 1.58
N PHE A 77 -2.83 3.31 1.70
CA PHE A 77 -3.51 3.73 2.93
C PHE A 77 -3.16 2.85 4.14
N GLY A 78 -2.66 1.64 3.91
CA GLY A 78 -2.40 0.67 4.97
C GLY A 78 -3.67 0.36 5.76
N SER A 79 -3.74 0.79 7.01
CA SER A 79 -4.92 0.66 7.89
C SER A 79 -5.36 2.03 8.41
N PRO A 80 -6.00 2.87 7.58
CA PRO A 80 -6.39 4.22 7.95
C PRO A 80 -7.57 4.23 8.92
N LEU A 81 -7.62 5.23 9.80
CA LEU A 81 -8.79 5.53 10.63
C LEU A 81 -9.57 6.68 9.99
N PHE A 82 -10.86 6.45 9.72
CA PHE A 82 -11.77 7.45 9.18
C PHE A 82 -12.77 7.92 10.25
N THR A 83 -13.23 9.17 10.11
CA THR A 83 -14.32 9.75 10.91
C THR A 83 -15.51 10.07 10.01
N SER A 84 -16.69 10.29 10.58
CA SER A 84 -17.88 10.66 9.80
C SER A 84 -17.70 11.99 9.04
N PRO A 85 -18.31 12.15 7.86
CA PRO A 85 -18.43 13.44 7.20
C PRO A 85 -19.06 14.49 8.13
N GLY A 86 -18.55 15.73 8.09
CA GLY A 86 -19.06 16.82 8.93
C GLY A 86 -18.55 16.85 10.38
N THR A 87 -17.62 15.96 10.74
CA THR A 87 -16.94 16.03 12.05
C THR A 87 -16.23 17.38 12.21
N PRO A 88 -16.46 18.13 13.30
CA PRO A 88 -15.82 19.42 13.53
C PRO A 88 -14.28 19.36 13.47
N ALA A 89 -13.66 20.38 12.86
CA ALA A 89 -12.22 20.41 12.59
C ALA A 89 -11.36 20.35 13.87
N ASP A 90 -11.86 20.89 14.99
CA ASP A 90 -11.25 20.79 16.31
C ASP A 90 -11.17 19.32 16.78
N ARG A 91 -12.21 18.53 16.55
CA ARG A 91 -12.25 17.10 16.89
C ARG A 91 -11.32 16.28 16.01
N VAL A 92 -11.29 16.56 14.70
CA VAL A 92 -10.35 15.92 13.77
C VAL A 92 -8.91 16.19 14.22
N ARG A 93 -8.58 17.43 14.59
CA ARG A 93 -7.25 17.79 15.09
C ARG A 93 -6.89 17.02 16.35
N VAL A 94 -7.80 16.88 17.31
CA VAL A 94 -7.57 16.10 18.54
C VAL A 94 -7.31 14.63 18.21
N LEU A 95 -8.10 14.02 17.33
CA LEU A 95 -7.92 12.62 16.92
C LEU A 95 -6.57 12.40 16.23
N ARG A 96 -6.18 13.28 15.30
CA ARG A 96 -4.87 13.23 14.63
C ARG A 96 -3.72 13.31 15.64
N GLN A 97 -3.80 14.25 16.59
CA GLN A 97 -2.79 14.42 17.63
C GLN A 97 -2.72 13.21 18.58
N ALA A 98 -3.87 12.68 18.99
CA ALA A 98 -3.93 11.49 19.85
C ALA A 98 -3.32 10.27 19.15
N HIS A 99 -3.65 10.05 17.87
CA HIS A 99 -3.06 8.98 17.07
C HIS A 99 -1.54 9.14 16.91
N ALA A 100 -1.08 10.35 16.58
CA ALA A 100 0.35 10.63 16.44
C ALA A 100 1.13 10.44 17.74
N LYS A 101 0.51 10.71 18.90
CA LYS A 101 1.09 10.41 20.22
C LYS A 101 1.13 8.92 20.50
N ALA A 102 0.02 8.20 20.25
CA ALA A 102 -0.05 6.76 20.45
C ALA A 102 1.00 6.02 19.61
N MET A 103 1.19 6.39 18.34
CA MET A 103 2.19 5.79 17.46
C MET A 103 3.65 6.03 17.89
N LYS A 104 3.88 6.95 18.83
CA LYS A 104 5.20 7.22 19.44
C LYS A 104 5.33 6.64 20.85
N ASP A 105 4.27 6.02 21.36
CA ASP A 105 4.27 5.42 22.69
C ASP A 105 5.25 4.22 22.72
N PRO A 106 6.25 4.22 23.62
CA PRO A 106 7.24 3.17 23.68
C PRO A 106 6.64 1.79 23.98
N ASP A 107 5.55 1.72 24.75
CA ASP A 107 4.89 0.47 25.10
C ASP A 107 4.17 -0.09 23.86
N LEU A 108 3.49 0.76 23.09
CA LEU A 108 2.86 0.36 21.83
C LEU A 108 3.91 -0.11 20.80
N VAL A 109 5.04 0.58 20.71
CA VAL A 109 6.13 0.19 19.80
C VAL A 109 6.76 -1.13 20.23
N ALA A 110 6.90 -1.39 21.53
CA ALA A 110 7.41 -2.65 22.05
C ALA A 110 6.46 -3.82 21.71
N ASP A 111 5.16 -3.61 21.92
CA ASP A 111 4.14 -4.60 21.59
C ASP A 111 4.04 -4.86 20.09
N ALA A 112 4.12 -3.81 19.26
CA ALA A 112 4.15 -3.96 17.81
C ALA A 112 5.36 -4.77 17.33
N LYS A 113 6.55 -4.51 17.89
CA LYS A 113 7.75 -5.30 17.61
C LYS A 113 7.59 -6.77 18.02
N LYS A 114 6.99 -7.03 19.19
CA LYS A 114 6.70 -8.40 19.66
C LYS A 114 5.73 -9.13 18.73
N GLY A 115 4.73 -8.41 18.21
CA GLY A 115 3.78 -8.90 17.21
C GLY A 115 4.33 -8.99 15.79
N LYS A 116 5.58 -8.58 15.53
CA LYS A 116 6.16 -8.45 14.18
C LYS A 116 5.31 -7.58 13.26
N MET A 117 4.69 -6.54 13.81
CA MET A 117 3.91 -5.56 13.08
C MET A 117 4.82 -4.43 12.59
N ASP A 118 4.81 -4.18 11.29
CA ASP A 118 5.53 -3.05 10.69
C ASP A 118 4.77 -1.75 10.98
N MET A 119 5.36 -0.89 11.83
CA MET A 119 4.79 0.43 12.14
C MET A 119 5.44 1.51 11.28
N ALA A 120 4.74 1.91 10.22
CA ALA A 120 5.09 3.06 9.39
C ALA A 120 3.88 4.03 9.33
N PRO A 121 3.64 4.83 10.39
CA PRO A 121 2.46 5.68 10.45
C PRO A 121 2.56 6.85 9.48
N SER A 122 1.61 6.94 8.55
CA SER A 122 1.38 8.15 7.74
C SER A 122 0.65 9.21 8.55
N THR A 123 0.89 10.48 8.24
CA THR A 123 0.16 11.59 8.86
C THR A 123 -1.26 11.70 8.32
N GLY A 124 -2.15 12.31 9.10
CA GLY A 124 -3.54 12.51 8.65
C GLY A 124 -3.63 13.42 7.42
N GLU A 125 -2.71 14.38 7.30
CA GLU A 125 -2.59 15.30 6.18
C GLU A 125 -2.12 14.59 4.91
N GLU A 126 -1.14 13.67 5.00
CA GLU A 126 -0.71 12.85 3.87
C GLU A 126 -1.83 11.96 3.36
N LEU A 127 -2.58 11.32 4.28
CA LEU A 127 -3.74 10.51 3.92
C LEU A 127 -4.85 11.34 3.28
N GLU A 128 -5.13 12.54 3.80
CA GLU A 128 -6.11 13.46 3.23
C GLU A 128 -5.71 13.90 1.81
N SER A 129 -4.45 14.24 1.60
CA SER A 129 -3.93 14.59 0.27
C SER A 129 -4.03 13.39 -0.70
N LEU A 130 -3.72 12.18 -0.25
CA LEU A 130 -3.85 10.97 -1.05
C LEU A 130 -5.32 10.70 -1.41
N THR A 131 -6.25 10.82 -0.46
CA THR A 131 -7.68 10.69 -0.71
C THR A 131 -8.15 11.69 -1.75
N GLN A 132 -7.77 12.97 -1.62
CA GLN A 132 -8.14 14.00 -2.60
C GLN A 132 -7.62 13.67 -3.99
N LYS A 133 -6.36 13.20 -4.12
CA LYS A 133 -5.78 12.79 -5.40
C LYS A 133 -6.53 11.61 -6.05
N ILE A 134 -6.95 10.64 -5.26
CA ILE A 134 -7.68 9.46 -5.77
C ILE A 134 -9.13 9.81 -6.12
N MET A 135 -9.76 10.70 -5.36
CA MET A 135 -11.14 11.12 -5.62
C MET A 135 -11.25 12.14 -6.76
N ALA A 136 -10.22 12.96 -7.00
CA ALA A 136 -10.19 13.98 -8.04
C ALA A 136 -9.73 13.43 -9.41
N GLN A 137 -10.15 12.21 -9.76
CA GLN A 137 -9.74 11.56 -11.00
C GLN A 137 -10.73 11.85 -12.14
N PRO A 138 -10.22 12.10 -13.37
CA PRO A 138 -11.06 12.28 -14.54
C PRO A 138 -11.99 11.09 -14.80
N SER A 139 -13.16 11.33 -15.40
CA SER A 139 -14.17 10.29 -15.65
C SER A 139 -13.66 9.18 -16.56
N ASP A 140 -12.84 9.50 -17.55
CA ASP A 140 -12.18 8.55 -18.46
C ASP A 140 -11.23 7.60 -17.72
N VAL A 141 -10.49 8.11 -16.73
CA VAL A 141 -9.62 7.28 -15.86
C VAL A 141 -10.46 6.33 -15.01
N ILE A 142 -11.58 6.80 -14.46
CA ILE A 142 -12.49 5.99 -13.63
C ILE A 142 -13.15 4.89 -14.48
N GLU A 143 -13.60 5.21 -15.69
CA GLU A 143 -14.17 4.24 -16.63
C GLU A 143 -13.14 3.16 -17.03
N GLN A 144 -11.91 3.58 -17.29
CA GLN A 144 -10.83 2.64 -17.59
C GLN A 144 -10.50 1.74 -16.39
N ALA A 145 -10.48 2.29 -15.17
CA ALA A 145 -10.28 1.52 -13.95
C ALA A 145 -11.41 0.49 -13.71
N LYS A 146 -12.68 0.88 -13.91
CA LYS A 146 -13.84 -0.03 -13.82
C LYS A 146 -13.72 -1.19 -14.79
N LYS A 147 -13.38 -0.91 -16.05
CA LYS A 147 -13.16 -1.93 -17.08
C LYS A 147 -12.08 -2.93 -16.69
N ILE A 148 -10.99 -2.48 -16.05
CA ILE A 148 -9.92 -3.35 -15.55
C ILE A 148 -10.41 -4.23 -14.38
N LEU A 149 -11.25 -3.68 -13.51
CA LEU A 149 -11.85 -4.40 -12.38
C LEU A 149 -13.02 -5.30 -12.77
N GLY A 150 -13.39 -5.35 -14.06
CA GLY A 150 -14.52 -6.14 -14.55
C GLY A 150 -15.88 -5.60 -14.14
N GLN A 151 -15.96 -4.29 -13.82
CA GLN A 151 -17.19 -3.56 -13.55
C GLN A 151 -17.68 -2.79 -14.78
#